data_AF-G0N911-F1
#
_entry.id   AF-G0N911-F1
#
_cell.length_a   1.000
_cell.length_b   1.000
_cell.length_c   1.000
_cell.angle_alpha   90.00
_cell.angle_beta   90.00
_cell.angle_gamma   90.00
#
_symmetry.space_group_name_H-M   'P 1'
#
loop_
_entity.id
_entity.type
_entity.pdbx_description
1 polymer ?
#
loop_
_entity_poly.entity_id
_entity_poly.type
_entity_poly.pdbx_seq_one_letter_code
_entity_poly.pdbx_strand_id
1 'polypeptide(L)'
;MKNENHEQNHEIPPDPCSPINLEKQLCIRQTKDVTYEVQTDEKGEPIVKLDITGLLNNITSVLDGFIPSEDVKNMNTLRRMNHALIDYRQIHHTNVIKFVQSISMREILMTGNDQIKSITKFLMHSALFRSLRNEDRMQMLKSIWVQWKRLERYASTAQIFGKRMYEDQIVTLVPGLAAYLNKIHVDCASFIYKKAEGMKFFMENFNTRMMEEVGKPLVELELTSVETAFMLAQLSWQVAGW
;
A
#
# COMPACT_ATOMS: atom_id res chain seq x y z
N MET A 1 -5.17 -39.88 58.11
CA MET A 1 -5.25 -39.91 56.63
C MET A 1 -5.37 -38.48 56.14
N LYS A 2 -4.50 -38.09 55.22
CA LYS A 2 -4.42 -36.78 54.57
C LYS A 2 -5.68 -36.52 53.72
N ASN A 3 -6.01 -35.24 53.51
CA ASN A 3 -6.34 -34.74 52.18
C ASN A 3 -6.20 -33.21 52.13
N GLU A 4 -5.20 -32.80 51.35
CA GLU A 4 -4.97 -31.44 50.86
C GLU A 4 -6.00 -31.16 49.75
N ASN A 5 -6.60 -29.97 49.72
CA ASN A 5 -7.32 -29.47 48.54
C ASN A 5 -6.57 -28.24 48.03
N HIS A 6 -5.95 -28.40 46.87
CA HIS A 6 -5.34 -27.36 46.06
C HIS A 6 -6.40 -26.45 45.42
N GLU A 7 -6.10 -25.15 45.41
CA GLU A 7 -6.70 -24.16 44.53
C GLU A 7 -6.41 -24.52 43.05
N GLN A 8 -7.42 -24.34 42.19
CA GLN A 8 -7.20 -24.11 40.76
C GLN A 8 -7.97 -22.84 40.37
N ASN A 9 -7.22 -21.74 40.25
CA ASN A 9 -7.65 -20.54 39.55
C ASN A 9 -7.76 -20.87 38.05
N HIS A 10 -8.99 -20.88 37.53
CA HIS A 10 -9.22 -20.92 36.09
C HIS A 10 -9.00 -19.53 35.50
N GLU A 11 -7.84 -19.32 34.86
CA GLU A 11 -7.64 -18.21 33.95
C GLU A 11 -8.56 -18.37 32.72
N ILE A 12 -9.43 -17.38 32.50
CA ILE A 12 -10.27 -17.27 31.32
C ILE A 12 -9.35 -16.99 30.11
N PRO A 13 -9.42 -17.76 29.01
CA PRO A 13 -8.62 -17.48 27.84
C PRO A 13 -9.03 -16.13 27.24
N PRO A 14 -8.07 -15.26 26.84
CA PRO A 14 -8.42 -13.96 26.30
C PRO A 14 -9.14 -14.10 24.96
N ASP A 15 -10.22 -13.32 24.81
CA ASP A 15 -11.06 -13.29 23.61
C ASP A 15 -10.23 -12.91 22.37
N PRO A 16 -10.17 -13.76 21.33
CA PRO A 16 -9.41 -13.49 20.11
C PRO A 16 -9.89 -12.23 19.36
N CYS A 17 -11.06 -11.66 19.72
CA CYS A 17 -11.64 -10.48 19.09
C CYS A 17 -11.44 -9.17 19.88
N SER A 18 -10.54 -9.15 20.88
CA SER A 18 -10.21 -7.95 21.66
C SER A 18 -9.51 -6.87 20.81
N PRO A 19 -9.84 -5.57 20.93
CA PRO A 19 -9.18 -4.47 20.19
C PRO A 19 -7.65 -4.46 20.38
N ILE A 20 -7.20 -4.84 21.58
CA ILE A 20 -5.80 -4.94 21.99
C ILE A 20 -5.03 -6.01 21.19
N ASN A 21 -5.71 -7.06 20.73
CA ASN A 21 -5.09 -8.16 19.99
C ASN A 21 -4.89 -7.77 18.50
N LEU A 22 -5.79 -6.95 17.95
CA LEU A 22 -5.65 -6.38 16.61
C LEU A 22 -4.53 -5.34 16.55
N GLU A 23 -4.43 -4.46 17.56
CA GLU A 23 -3.30 -3.53 17.70
C GLU A 23 -1.98 -4.28 17.88
N LYS A 24 -1.93 -5.36 18.68
CA LYS A 24 -0.72 -6.19 18.82
C LYS A 24 -0.36 -6.93 17.54
N GLN A 25 -1.31 -7.51 16.81
CA GLN A 25 -1.01 -8.18 15.53
C GLN A 25 -0.54 -7.22 14.44
N LEU A 26 -1.05 -5.98 14.42
CA LEU A 26 -0.59 -4.93 13.50
C LEU A 26 0.75 -4.33 13.93
N CYS A 27 1.01 -4.24 15.24
CA CYS A 27 2.26 -3.70 15.81
C CYS A 27 3.46 -4.67 15.70
N ILE A 28 3.21 -5.98 15.50
CA ILE A 28 4.29 -7.00 15.34
C ILE A 28 4.99 -6.94 13.97
N ARG A 29 4.48 -6.18 12.98
CA ARG A 29 5.28 -5.81 11.80
C ARG A 29 6.20 -4.63 12.15
N GLN A 30 7.19 -4.87 13.00
CA GLN A 30 8.36 -3.97 13.08
C GLN A 30 9.08 -4.01 11.73
N THR A 31 8.77 -3.05 10.87
CA THR A 31 9.41 -2.86 9.58
C THR A 31 10.85 -2.39 9.80
N LYS A 32 11.81 -3.29 9.58
CA LYS A 32 13.25 -2.97 9.55
C LYS A 32 13.64 -1.97 8.45
N ASP A 33 12.73 -1.69 7.51
CA ASP A 33 13.03 -0.96 6.28
C ASP A 33 12.89 0.57 6.43
N VAL A 34 12.02 1.08 7.32
CA VAL A 34 11.87 2.52 7.56
C VAL A 34 11.77 2.79 9.06
N THR A 35 12.66 3.63 9.58
CA THR A 35 12.60 4.10 10.97
C THR A 35 12.08 5.54 11.03
N TYR A 36 11.50 5.88 12.18
CA TYR A 36 10.80 7.13 12.41
C TYR A 36 11.26 7.74 13.73
N GLU A 37 11.62 9.01 13.68
CA GLU A 37 11.97 9.79 14.86
C GLU A 37 11.19 11.12 14.84
N VAL A 38 10.61 11.48 15.99
CA VAL A 38 10.09 12.84 16.21
C VAL A 38 11.19 13.65 16.84
N GLN A 39 11.52 14.77 16.21
CA GLN A 39 12.44 15.78 16.72
C GLN A 39 11.68 17.09 16.87
N THR A 40 12.27 18.08 17.50
CA THR A 40 11.72 19.44 17.55
C THR A 40 12.58 20.38 16.71
N ASP A 41 11.94 21.28 15.96
CA ASP A 41 12.63 22.34 15.23
C ASP A 41 13.16 23.43 16.17
N GLU A 42 13.86 24.42 15.61
CA GLU A 42 14.41 25.56 16.36
C GLU A 42 13.35 26.38 17.11
N LYS A 43 12.07 26.21 16.77
CA LYS A 43 10.91 26.89 17.37
C LYS A 43 10.15 25.98 18.36
N GLY A 44 10.64 24.77 18.61
CA GLY A 44 10.02 23.77 19.48
C GLY A 44 8.86 23.00 18.84
N GLU A 45 8.66 23.13 17.52
CA GLU A 45 7.59 22.44 16.80
C GLU A 45 8.04 21.03 16.38
N PRO A 46 7.15 20.02 16.41
CA PRO A 46 7.51 18.65 16.06
C PRO A 46 7.86 18.52 14.57
N ILE A 47 9.03 17.97 14.26
CA ILE A 47 9.47 17.52 12.94
C ILE A 47 9.55 15.99 12.93
N VAL A 48 9.08 15.39 11.85
CA VAL A 48 9.32 13.98 11.57
C VAL A 48 10.58 13.81 10.75
N LYS A 49 11.49 12.96 11.22
CA LYS A 49 12.58 12.43 10.42
C LYS A 49 12.26 10.99 10.02
N LEU A 50 12.27 10.73 8.72
CA LEU A 50 12.15 9.39 8.15
C LEU A 50 13.52 8.94 7.67
N ASP A 51 14.00 7.83 8.21
CA ASP A 51 15.16 7.13 7.65
C ASP A 51 14.64 6.00 6.75
N ILE A 52 14.92 6.13 5.45
CA ILE A 52 14.52 5.18 4.41
C ILE A 52 15.69 4.31 3.93
N THR A 53 16.83 4.32 4.64
CA THR A 53 18.05 3.60 4.21
C THR A 53 17.79 2.10 4.06
N GLY A 54 17.07 1.49 5.01
CA GLY A 54 16.68 0.08 4.93
C GLY A 54 15.83 -0.22 3.70
N LEU A 55 14.84 0.63 3.42
CA LEU A 55 13.96 0.54 2.26
C LEU A 55 14.75 0.64 0.95
N LEU A 56 15.66 1.61 0.86
CA LEU A 56 16.51 1.79 -0.32
C LEU A 56 17.41 0.56 -0.53
N ASN A 57 18.02 0.02 0.52
CA ASN A 57 18.83 -1.19 0.43
C ASN A 57 18.00 -2.40 -0.05
N ASN A 58 16.77 -2.54 0.43
CA ASN A 58 15.86 -3.61 0.02
C ASN A 58 15.46 -3.45 -1.47
N ILE A 59 15.12 -2.24 -1.91
CA ILE A 59 14.82 -1.95 -3.31
C ILE A 59 16.03 -2.25 -4.21
N THR A 60 17.21 -1.76 -3.85
CA THR A 60 18.45 -1.99 -4.61
C THR A 60 18.75 -3.47 -4.71
N SER A 61 18.59 -4.24 -3.62
CA SER A 61 18.75 -5.69 -3.66
C SER A 61 17.80 -6.38 -4.65
N VAL A 62 16.56 -5.91 -4.77
CA VAL A 62 15.63 -6.41 -5.80
C VAL A 62 16.10 -6.00 -7.20
N LEU A 63 16.53 -4.75 -7.40
CA LEU A 63 16.98 -4.27 -8.71
C LEU A 63 18.23 -5.01 -9.23
N ASP A 64 19.14 -5.39 -8.35
CA ASP A 64 20.39 -6.07 -8.71
C ASP A 64 20.24 -7.59 -8.81
N GLY A 65 19.43 -8.20 -7.94
CA GLY A 65 19.33 -9.66 -7.80
C GLY A 65 18.12 -10.32 -8.46
N PHE A 66 17.25 -9.56 -9.12
CA PHE A 66 16.00 -10.13 -9.63
C PHE A 66 16.22 -11.05 -10.85
N ILE A 67 15.75 -12.28 -10.70
CA ILE A 67 15.66 -13.29 -11.76
C ILE A 67 14.21 -13.80 -11.77
N PRO A 68 13.51 -13.77 -12.92
CA PRO A 68 12.19 -14.37 -13.04
C PRO A 68 12.22 -15.85 -12.67
N SER A 69 11.22 -16.32 -11.92
CA SER A 69 11.11 -17.73 -11.54
C SER A 69 10.91 -18.64 -12.75
N GLU A 70 11.27 -19.91 -12.60
CA GLU A 70 11.29 -20.91 -13.68
C GLU A 70 9.95 -21.10 -14.39
N ASP A 71 8.86 -20.97 -13.64
CA ASP A 71 7.48 -21.07 -14.12
C ASP A 71 7.07 -19.90 -15.02
N VAL A 72 7.63 -18.70 -14.81
CA VAL A 72 7.29 -17.50 -15.59
C VAL A 72 8.37 -17.07 -16.58
N LYS A 73 9.59 -17.62 -16.51
CA LYS A 73 10.72 -17.14 -17.32
C LYS A 73 10.45 -17.20 -18.83
N ASN A 74 9.71 -18.22 -19.28
CA ASN A 74 9.39 -18.45 -20.69
C ASN A 74 8.12 -17.71 -21.15
N MET A 75 7.40 -17.04 -20.25
CA MET A 75 6.23 -16.25 -20.62
C MET A 75 6.65 -14.95 -21.31
N ASN A 76 5.74 -14.36 -22.11
CA ASN A 76 5.95 -13.01 -22.62
C ASN A 76 5.90 -11.97 -21.47
N THR A 77 6.40 -10.76 -21.75
CA THR A 77 6.51 -9.68 -20.74
C THR A 77 5.19 -9.38 -20.04
N LEU A 78 4.09 -9.22 -20.76
CA LEU A 78 2.80 -8.89 -20.16
C LEU A 78 2.30 -10.00 -19.23
N ARG A 79 2.44 -11.26 -19.62
CA ARG A 79 2.08 -12.41 -18.77
C ARG A 79 2.89 -12.47 -17.48
N ARG A 80 4.21 -12.20 -17.56
CA ARG A 80 5.07 -12.11 -16.37
C ARG A 80 4.66 -10.95 -15.45
N MET A 81 4.32 -9.80 -16.02
CA MET A 81 3.85 -8.65 -15.24
C MET A 81 2.47 -8.92 -14.61
N ASN A 82 1.56 -9.59 -15.32
CA ASN A 82 0.29 -10.03 -14.75
C ASN A 82 0.50 -11.04 -13.61
N HIS A 83 1.43 -11.97 -13.73
CA HIS A 83 1.81 -12.85 -12.62
C HIS A 83 2.26 -12.06 -11.40
N ALA A 84 3.17 -11.09 -11.59
CA ALA A 84 3.64 -10.24 -10.51
C ALA A 84 2.54 -9.38 -9.88
N LEU A 85 1.53 -8.98 -10.66
CA LEU A 85 0.35 -8.30 -10.14
C LEU A 85 -0.49 -9.24 -9.28
N ILE A 86 -0.68 -10.49 -9.69
CA ILE A 86 -1.38 -11.49 -8.88
C ILE A 86 -0.62 -11.72 -7.56
N ASP A 87 0.70 -11.88 -7.59
CA ASP A 87 1.54 -12.01 -6.40
C ASP A 87 1.42 -10.78 -5.49
N TYR A 88 1.43 -9.57 -6.08
CA TYR A 88 1.20 -8.33 -5.36
C TYR A 88 -0.13 -8.38 -4.59
N ARG A 89 -1.22 -8.77 -5.26
CA ARG A 89 -2.56 -8.84 -4.66
C ARG A 89 -2.64 -9.89 -3.56
N GLN A 90 -1.98 -11.05 -3.72
CA GLN A 90 -1.95 -12.09 -2.68
C GLN A 90 -1.27 -11.62 -1.39
N ILE A 91 -0.24 -10.78 -1.50
CA ILE A 91 0.50 -10.25 -0.35
C ILE A 91 -0.23 -9.06 0.28
N HIS A 92 -0.82 -8.20 -0.57
CA HIS A 92 -1.27 -6.86 -0.18
C HIS A 92 -2.79 -6.70 -0.15
N HIS A 93 -3.58 -7.71 -0.51
CA HIS A 93 -5.03 -7.70 -0.35
C HIS A 93 -5.48 -8.78 0.63
N THR A 94 -6.71 -8.62 1.11
CA THR A 94 -7.37 -9.61 1.97
C THR A 94 -8.83 -9.69 1.59
N ASN A 95 -9.40 -10.88 1.80
CA ASN A 95 -10.82 -11.16 1.56
C ASN A 95 -11.71 -10.59 2.68
N VAL A 96 -11.12 -10.13 3.78
CA VAL A 96 -11.85 -9.53 4.91
C VAL A 96 -11.64 -8.03 4.89
N ILE A 97 -12.71 -7.28 4.63
CA ILE A 97 -12.66 -5.83 4.57
C ILE A 97 -13.47 -5.23 5.71
N LYS A 98 -12.83 -4.37 6.50
CA LYS A 98 -13.45 -3.59 7.58
C LYS A 98 -13.57 -2.14 7.15
N PHE A 99 -14.72 -1.54 7.43
CA PHE A 99 -14.94 -0.12 7.23
C PHE A 99 -14.44 0.67 8.44
N VAL A 100 -13.62 1.68 8.19
CA VAL A 100 -13.07 2.56 9.22
C VAL A 100 -13.49 4.01 8.99
N GLN A 101 -13.54 4.78 10.07
CA GLN A 101 -13.84 6.22 10.04
C GLN A 101 -12.58 7.07 10.21
N SER A 102 -11.46 6.48 10.65
CA SER A 102 -10.18 7.14 10.75
C SER A 102 -9.05 6.20 10.34
N ILE A 103 -7.96 6.80 9.84
CA ILE A 103 -6.69 6.10 9.56
C ILE A 103 -5.53 7.08 9.80
N SER A 104 -4.39 6.58 10.28
CA SER A 104 -3.21 7.43 10.42
C SER A 104 -2.44 7.54 9.10
N MET A 105 -1.88 8.72 8.81
CA MET A 105 -0.95 8.90 7.67
C MET A 105 0.25 7.95 7.79
N ARG A 106 0.68 7.68 9.03
CA ARG A 106 1.71 6.68 9.32
C ARG A 106 1.36 5.32 8.70
N GLU A 107 0.19 4.78 9.01
CA GLU A 107 -0.23 3.46 8.55
C GLU A 107 -0.28 3.38 7.01
N ILE A 108 -0.76 4.45 6.36
CA ILE A 108 -0.77 4.56 4.90
C ILE A 108 0.65 4.53 4.32
N LEU A 109 1.59 5.25 4.92
CA LEU A 109 2.99 5.32 4.49
C LEU A 109 3.72 3.99 4.72
N MET A 110 3.59 3.39 5.90
CA MET A 110 4.21 2.10 6.23
C MET A 110 3.73 1.00 5.28
N THR A 111 2.43 0.95 5.01
CA THR A 111 1.88 0.05 3.99
C THR A 111 2.45 0.33 2.60
N GLY A 112 2.68 1.61 2.25
CA GLY A 112 3.34 1.97 0.99
C GLY A 112 4.77 1.45 0.88
N ASN A 113 5.52 1.46 1.98
CA ASN A 113 6.89 0.95 2.03
C ASN A 113 6.92 -0.57 1.80
N ASP A 114 5.98 -1.31 2.37
CA ASP A 114 5.87 -2.75 2.11
C ASP A 114 5.51 -3.05 0.65
N GLN A 115 4.68 -2.20 0.05
CA GLN A 115 4.20 -2.36 -1.33
C GLN A 115 5.27 -2.04 -2.38
N ILE A 116 6.15 -1.07 -2.15
CA ILE A 116 7.12 -0.62 -3.16
C ILE A 116 8.02 -1.76 -3.63
N LYS A 117 8.36 -2.71 -2.74
CA LYS A 117 9.13 -3.91 -3.10
C LYS A 117 8.43 -4.76 -4.15
N SER A 118 7.13 -4.99 -3.99
CA SER A 118 6.34 -5.76 -4.95
C SER A 118 6.15 -4.99 -6.27
N ILE A 119 6.04 -3.65 -6.21
CA ILE A 119 6.01 -2.79 -7.40
C ILE A 119 7.35 -2.88 -8.16
N THR A 120 8.48 -2.84 -7.45
CA THR A 120 9.80 -3.03 -8.05
C THR A 120 9.89 -4.39 -8.74
N LYS A 121 9.45 -5.47 -8.10
CA LYS A 121 9.40 -6.81 -8.72
C LYS A 121 8.54 -6.80 -9.99
N PHE A 122 7.35 -6.20 -9.94
CA PHE A 122 6.47 -6.05 -11.11
C PHE A 122 7.21 -5.39 -12.29
N LEU A 123 7.90 -4.28 -12.06
CA LEU A 123 8.68 -3.60 -13.10
C LEU A 123 9.84 -4.46 -13.64
N MET A 124 10.51 -5.20 -12.76
CA MET A 124 11.62 -6.10 -13.13
C MET A 124 11.19 -7.29 -14.02
N HIS A 125 9.90 -7.62 -14.09
CA HIS A 125 9.42 -8.59 -15.09
C HIS A 125 9.48 -8.05 -16.55
N SER A 126 9.65 -6.73 -16.73
CA SER A 126 9.95 -6.13 -18.03
C SER A 126 11.43 -6.23 -18.38
N ALA A 127 11.73 -6.81 -19.55
CA ALA A 127 13.10 -6.88 -20.06
C ALA A 127 13.67 -5.48 -20.36
N LEU A 128 12.84 -4.56 -20.85
CA LEU A 128 13.24 -3.18 -21.12
C LEU A 128 13.63 -2.48 -19.82
N PHE A 129 12.81 -2.60 -18.77
CA PHE A 129 13.13 -2.00 -17.47
C PHE A 129 14.44 -2.56 -16.90
N ARG A 130 14.62 -3.89 -16.98
CA ARG A 130 15.87 -4.54 -16.56
C ARG A 130 17.09 -4.14 -17.37
N SER A 131 16.94 -3.70 -18.62
CA SER A 131 18.07 -3.24 -19.42
C SER A 131 18.54 -1.83 -19.09
N LEU A 132 17.75 -1.05 -18.36
CA LEU A 132 18.13 0.30 -17.93
C LEU A 132 19.32 0.24 -16.96
N ARG A 133 20.07 1.35 -16.83
CA ARG A 133 21.08 1.50 -15.78
C ARG A 133 20.40 1.58 -14.40
N ASN A 134 21.12 1.23 -13.35
CA ASN A 134 20.56 1.20 -12.00
C ASN A 134 20.00 2.57 -11.56
N GLU A 135 20.67 3.66 -11.92
CA GLU A 135 20.22 5.03 -11.65
C GLU A 135 18.89 5.31 -12.37
N ASP A 136 18.77 4.90 -13.63
CA ASP A 136 17.56 5.10 -14.44
C ASP A 136 16.40 4.25 -13.92
N ARG A 137 16.65 2.99 -13.49
CA ARG A 137 15.63 2.12 -12.85
C ARG A 137 15.11 2.74 -11.56
N MET A 138 16.01 3.23 -10.72
CA MET A 138 15.67 3.88 -9.45
C MET A 138 14.88 5.17 -9.69
N GLN A 139 15.31 5.98 -10.66
CA GLN A 139 14.62 7.22 -11.01
C GLN A 139 13.21 6.95 -11.54
N MET A 140 13.05 5.97 -12.43
CA MET A 140 11.75 5.56 -12.94
C MET A 140 10.85 5.06 -11.80
N LEU A 141 11.36 4.20 -10.91
CA LEU A 141 10.61 3.72 -9.75
C LEU A 141 10.13 4.87 -8.85
N LYS A 142 11.02 5.83 -8.53
CA LYS A 142 10.69 7.01 -7.72
C LYS A 142 9.56 7.85 -8.33
N SER A 143 9.54 7.97 -9.66
CA SER A 143 8.51 8.74 -10.38
C SER A 143 7.15 8.04 -10.43
N ILE A 144 7.12 6.71 -10.54
CA ILE A 144 5.89 5.97 -10.87
C ILE A 144 5.17 5.36 -9.66
N TRP A 145 5.89 4.97 -8.60
CA TRP A 145 5.34 4.03 -7.62
C TRP A 145 4.05 4.49 -6.93
N VAL A 146 3.89 5.80 -6.69
CA VAL A 146 2.66 6.35 -6.07
C VAL A 146 1.46 6.23 -7.01
N GLN A 147 1.66 6.49 -8.30
CA GLN A 147 0.66 6.50 -9.36
C GLN A 147 0.28 5.06 -9.70
N TRP A 148 1.26 4.16 -9.77
CA TRP A 148 1.04 2.72 -9.88
C TRP A 148 0.15 2.21 -8.74
N LYS A 149 0.54 2.50 -7.49
CA LYS A 149 -0.24 2.10 -6.30
C LYS A 149 -1.64 2.68 -6.32
N ARG A 150 -1.78 3.94 -6.75
CA ARG A 150 -3.07 4.62 -6.85
C ARG A 150 -3.97 3.95 -7.88
N LEU A 151 -3.49 3.70 -9.09
CA LEU A 151 -4.28 3.03 -10.12
C LEU A 151 -4.71 1.63 -9.65
N GLU A 152 -3.78 0.84 -9.11
CA GLU A 152 -4.08 -0.51 -8.64
C GLU A 152 -5.09 -0.51 -7.48
N ARG A 153 -5.01 0.45 -6.56
CA ARG A 153 -6.00 0.63 -5.49
C ARG A 153 -7.40 0.89 -6.05
N TYR A 154 -7.52 1.79 -7.02
CA TYR A 154 -8.83 2.11 -7.62
C TYR A 154 -9.37 0.93 -8.43
N ALA A 155 -8.53 0.26 -9.21
CA ALA A 155 -8.92 -0.94 -9.96
C ALA A 155 -9.40 -2.07 -9.02
N SER A 156 -8.68 -2.29 -7.92
CA SER A 156 -9.07 -3.29 -6.92
C SER A 156 -10.34 -2.92 -6.17
N THR A 157 -10.50 -1.64 -5.83
CA THR A 157 -11.73 -1.14 -5.20
C THR A 157 -12.94 -1.33 -6.13
N ALA A 158 -12.77 -1.03 -7.42
CA ALA A 158 -13.82 -1.23 -8.43
C ALA A 158 -14.18 -2.71 -8.55
N GLN A 159 -13.17 -3.60 -8.56
CA GLN A 159 -13.39 -5.05 -8.61
C GLN A 159 -14.12 -5.58 -7.36
N ILE A 160 -13.83 -5.04 -6.18
CA ILE A 160 -14.39 -5.50 -4.91
C ILE A 160 -15.82 -4.98 -4.72
N PHE A 161 -16.06 -3.70 -5.00
CA PHE A 161 -17.32 -3.02 -4.64
C PHE A 161 -18.24 -2.76 -5.83
N GLY A 162 -17.75 -2.90 -7.07
CA GLY A 162 -18.50 -2.59 -8.29
C GLY A 162 -19.07 -1.17 -8.25
N LYS A 163 -20.33 -1.02 -8.65
CA LYS A 163 -21.05 0.28 -8.66
C LYS A 163 -21.05 1.00 -7.32
N ARG A 164 -21.01 0.26 -6.20
CA ARG A 164 -20.97 0.85 -4.86
C ARG A 164 -19.69 1.65 -4.61
N MET A 165 -18.59 1.34 -5.29
CA MET A 165 -17.39 2.18 -5.22
C MET A 165 -17.72 3.64 -5.52
N TYR A 166 -18.47 3.88 -6.59
CA TYR A 166 -18.81 5.22 -7.03
C TYR A 166 -20.05 5.78 -6.30
N GLU A 167 -21.12 4.99 -6.17
CA GLU A 167 -22.38 5.44 -5.56
C GLU A 167 -22.21 5.78 -4.07
N ASP A 168 -21.49 4.93 -3.34
CA ASP A 168 -21.25 5.12 -1.90
C ASP A 168 -19.94 5.89 -1.64
N GLN A 169 -19.15 6.21 -2.68
CA GLN A 169 -17.81 6.82 -2.57
C GLN A 169 -16.86 5.97 -1.71
N ILE A 170 -16.74 4.67 -1.97
CA ILE A 170 -15.93 3.74 -1.19
C ILE A 170 -14.51 3.64 -1.79
N VAL A 171 -13.49 3.63 -0.92
CA VAL A 171 -12.10 3.37 -1.33
C VAL A 171 -11.41 2.40 -0.37
N THR A 172 -10.60 1.49 -0.90
CA THR A 172 -9.65 0.71 -0.08
C THR A 172 -8.44 1.56 0.32
N LEU A 173 -8.02 1.49 1.57
CA LEU A 173 -6.96 2.35 2.11
C LEU A 173 -5.62 1.60 2.16
N VAL A 174 -5.63 0.49 2.88
CA VAL A 174 -4.53 -0.45 3.16
C VAL A 174 -5.13 -1.87 3.19
N PRO A 175 -4.34 -2.96 3.20
CA PRO A 175 -4.89 -4.31 3.19
C PRO A 175 -5.96 -4.49 4.28
N GLY A 176 -7.20 -4.75 3.85
CA GLY A 176 -8.32 -5.08 4.73
C GLY A 176 -9.09 -3.90 5.31
N LEU A 177 -8.68 -2.67 5.01
CA LEU A 177 -9.41 -1.48 5.42
C LEU A 177 -10.00 -0.76 4.20
N ALA A 178 -11.28 -0.42 4.30
CA ALA A 178 -11.96 0.48 3.38
C ALA A 178 -12.62 1.61 4.15
N ALA A 179 -12.95 2.69 3.46
CA ALA A 179 -13.70 3.77 4.04
C ALA A 179 -14.58 4.47 3.01
N TYR A 180 -15.59 5.17 3.52
CA TYR A 180 -16.33 6.14 2.74
C TYR A 180 -15.48 7.41 2.63
N LEU A 181 -15.11 7.78 1.41
CA LEU A 181 -14.17 8.84 1.09
C LEU A 181 -14.61 10.20 1.65
N ASN A 182 -15.93 10.43 1.72
CA ASN A 182 -16.54 11.64 2.29
C ASN A 182 -16.66 11.63 3.83
N LYS A 183 -16.31 10.53 4.51
CA LYS A 183 -16.43 10.39 5.97
C LYS A 183 -15.10 10.04 6.66
N ILE A 184 -14.07 9.67 5.90
CA ILE A 184 -12.79 9.23 6.46
C ILE A 184 -11.98 10.42 6.99
N HIS A 185 -11.52 10.32 8.23
CA HIS A 185 -10.56 11.24 8.81
C HIS A 185 -9.14 10.67 8.68
N VAL A 186 -8.26 11.35 7.94
CA VAL A 186 -6.83 11.00 7.91
C VAL A 186 -6.12 11.78 9.00
N ASP A 187 -5.66 11.08 10.03
CA ASP A 187 -4.84 11.69 11.07
C ASP A 187 -3.43 11.95 10.54
N CYS A 188 -3.16 13.24 10.35
CA CYS A 188 -1.91 13.77 9.86
C CYS A 188 -1.09 14.46 10.95
N ALA A 189 -1.57 14.54 12.19
CA ALA A 189 -1.00 15.39 13.25
C ALA A 189 0.46 15.07 13.56
N SER A 190 0.88 13.82 13.31
CA SER A 190 2.24 13.35 13.50
C SER A 190 3.14 13.47 12.27
N PHE A 191 2.67 13.94 11.11
CA PHE A 191 3.42 13.97 9.84
C PHE A 191 3.34 15.29 9.07
N ILE A 192 2.31 16.09 9.36
CA ILE A 192 2.07 17.35 8.69
C ILE A 192 2.58 18.50 9.55
N TYR A 193 3.59 19.20 9.02
CA TYR A 193 3.96 20.53 9.50
C TYR A 193 2.71 21.42 9.51
N LYS A 194 2.48 22.19 10.58
CA LYS A 194 1.30 23.05 10.83
C LYS A 194 0.81 23.92 9.65
N LYS A 195 1.61 24.11 8.58
CA LYS A 195 1.23 24.83 7.35
C LYS A 195 0.44 24.03 6.31
N ALA A 196 0.11 22.75 6.52
CA ALA A 196 -0.57 21.96 5.47
C ALA A 196 -2.11 21.98 5.53
N GLU A 197 -2.73 23.02 6.08
CA GLU A 197 -4.18 23.24 5.94
C GLU A 197 -4.60 23.30 4.46
N GLY A 198 -3.77 23.91 3.60
CA GLY A 198 -3.95 23.88 2.14
C GLY A 198 -3.82 22.49 1.51
N MET A 199 -3.11 21.56 2.15
CA MET A 199 -3.01 20.16 1.68
C MET A 199 -4.34 19.42 1.88
N LYS A 200 -5.08 19.72 2.95
CA LYS A 200 -6.38 19.09 3.20
C LYS A 200 -7.37 19.41 2.08
N PHE A 201 -7.52 20.69 1.73
CA PHE A 201 -8.40 21.11 0.64
C PHE A 201 -7.96 20.58 -0.73
N PHE A 202 -6.65 20.55 -0.98
CA PHE A 202 -6.10 19.92 -2.19
C PHE A 202 -6.47 18.43 -2.27
N MET A 203 -6.34 17.70 -1.17
CA MET A 203 -6.64 16.26 -1.11
C MET A 203 -8.13 15.95 -1.28
N GLU A 204 -9.03 16.78 -0.72
CA GLU A 204 -10.49 16.61 -0.89
C GLU A 204 -10.91 16.75 -2.36
N ASN A 205 -10.47 17.82 -3.04
CA ASN A 205 -10.74 18.03 -4.46
C ASN A 205 -10.10 16.95 -5.33
N PHE A 206 -8.86 16.57 -5.00
CA PHE A 206 -8.13 15.53 -5.70
C PHE A 206 -8.85 14.17 -5.63
N ASN A 207 -9.33 13.80 -4.45
CA ASN A 207 -10.03 12.53 -4.24
C ASN A 207 -11.38 12.47 -4.97
N THR A 208 -12.13 13.58 -4.98
CA THR A 208 -13.39 13.68 -5.74
C THR A 208 -13.14 13.47 -7.22
N ARG A 209 -12.15 14.19 -7.79
CA ARG A 209 -11.76 14.04 -9.19
C ARG A 209 -11.27 12.63 -9.51
N MET A 210 -10.49 12.01 -8.63
CA MET A 210 -10.06 10.62 -8.81
C MET A 210 -11.25 9.65 -8.86
N MET A 211 -12.29 9.87 -8.06
CA MET A 211 -13.47 9.01 -8.08
C MET A 211 -14.26 9.17 -9.39
N GLU A 212 -14.38 10.40 -9.90
CA GLU A 212 -15.10 10.70 -11.15
C GLU A 212 -14.32 10.32 -12.41
N GLU A 213 -13.05 10.73 -12.49
CA GLU A 213 -12.21 10.60 -13.69
C GLU A 213 -11.54 9.22 -13.79
N VAL A 214 -11.40 8.49 -12.69
CA VAL A 214 -10.71 7.17 -12.66
C VAL A 214 -11.60 6.07 -12.08
N GLY A 215 -12.21 6.29 -10.91
CA GLY A 215 -13.03 5.28 -10.23
C GLY A 215 -14.23 4.83 -11.07
N LYS A 216 -15.05 5.77 -11.54
CA LYS A 216 -16.22 5.46 -12.36
C LYS A 216 -15.88 4.72 -13.66
N PRO A 217 -14.92 5.19 -14.50
CA PRO A 217 -14.51 4.44 -15.69
C PRO A 217 -14.03 3.01 -15.36
N LEU A 218 -13.30 2.80 -14.27
CA LEU A 218 -12.81 1.47 -13.90
C LEU A 218 -13.94 0.50 -13.51
N VAL A 219 -15.02 1.01 -12.91
CA VAL A 219 -16.22 0.22 -12.63
C VAL A 219 -16.93 -0.17 -13.92
N GLU A 220 -17.00 0.73 -14.89
CA GLU A 220 -17.66 0.49 -16.19
C GLU A 220 -16.86 -0.44 -17.10
N LEU A 221 -15.52 -0.37 -17.05
CA LEU A 221 -14.62 -1.17 -17.88
C LEU A 221 -14.48 -2.62 -17.42
N GLU A 222 -14.78 -2.91 -16.14
CA GLU A 222 -14.67 -4.26 -15.55
C GLU A 222 -13.34 -4.98 -15.89
N LEU A 223 -12.23 -4.27 -15.71
CA LEU A 223 -10.92 -4.73 -16.15
C LEU A 223 -10.56 -6.12 -15.62
N THR A 224 -10.07 -6.97 -16.51
CA THR A 224 -9.40 -8.22 -16.11
C THR A 224 -8.05 -7.93 -15.46
N SER A 225 -7.48 -8.93 -14.78
CA SER A 225 -6.13 -8.83 -14.20
C SER A 225 -5.08 -8.49 -15.27
N VAL A 226 -5.19 -9.07 -16.47
CA VAL A 226 -4.24 -8.84 -17.56
C VAL A 226 -4.35 -7.42 -18.11
N GLU A 227 -5.56 -6.89 -18.26
CA GLU A 227 -5.78 -5.50 -18.68
C GLU A 227 -5.29 -4.51 -17.62
N THR A 228 -5.51 -4.81 -16.33
CA THR A 228 -4.96 -4.00 -15.24
C THR A 228 -3.43 -3.99 -15.28
N ALA A 229 -2.79 -5.16 -15.47
CA ALA A 229 -1.34 -5.26 -15.60
C ALA A 229 -0.82 -4.49 -16.83
N PHE A 230 -1.57 -4.51 -17.95
CA PHE A 230 -1.25 -3.73 -19.14
C PHE A 230 -1.32 -2.22 -18.85
N MET A 231 -2.39 -1.74 -18.22
CA MET A 231 -2.53 -0.32 -17.87
C MET A 231 -1.44 0.16 -16.91
N LEU A 232 -1.11 -0.63 -15.90
CA LEU A 232 -0.03 -0.34 -14.96
C LEU A 232 1.34 -0.31 -15.68
N ALA A 233 1.57 -1.21 -16.64
CA ALA A 233 2.77 -1.19 -17.47
C ALA A 233 2.83 0.10 -18.31
N GLN A 234 1.75 0.47 -19.01
CA GLN A 234 1.70 1.69 -19.82
C GLN A 234 1.92 2.95 -18.99
N LEU A 235 1.25 3.06 -17.84
CA LEU A 235 1.43 4.16 -16.91
C LEU A 235 2.91 4.32 -16.49
N SER A 236 3.60 3.20 -16.29
CA SER A 236 5.01 3.20 -15.90
C SER A 236 5.93 3.84 -16.93
N TRP A 237 5.68 3.61 -18.22
CA TRP A 237 6.48 4.18 -19.29
C TRP A 237 6.14 5.65 -19.56
N GLN A 238 4.85 5.99 -19.56
CA GLN A 238 4.39 7.34 -19.90
C GLN A 238 4.80 8.41 -18.86
N VAL A 239 4.72 8.08 -17.56
CA VAL A 239 5.07 9.03 -16.49
C VAL A 239 6.58 9.24 -16.38
N ALA A 240 7.37 8.26 -16.82
CA ALA A 240 8.82 8.34 -16.79
C ALA A 240 9.41 9.21 -17.93
N GLY A 241 8.58 9.60 -18.91
CA GLY A 241 8.98 10.49 -20.00
C GLY A 241 9.81 9.82 -21.11
N TRP A 242 9.60 8.52 -21.34
CA TRP A 242 10.30 7.74 -22.37
C TRP A 242 9.35 7.22 -23.44
#